data_AF-A0A841AXC2-F1
#
_entry.id   AF-A0A841AXC2-F1
#
_cell.length_a   1.000
_cell.length_b   1.000
_cell.length_c   1.000
_cell.angle_alpha   90.00
_cell.angle_beta   90.00
_cell.angle_gamma   90.00
#
_symmetry.space_group_name_H-M   'P 1'
#
loop_
_entity.id
_entity.type
_entity.pdbx_description
1 polymer ?
#
loop_
_entity_poly.entity_id
_entity_poly.type
_entity_poly.pdbx_seq_one_letter_code
_entity_poly.pdbx_strand_id
1 'polypeptide(L)'
;MKRFLVVLLCLLLVLSACTSGGEPVKLRVLASPELADLGPLLEDLRKETGIELEMDFQGTVSMSTALIPGRARHDLAWLSTDRFFQLEFRRAADKGERPLATKTMVSPVVVGITPAKAAELRKGKPDGKLSWADMADAAASGRFRFAMAEPATSTSGLTSLVGVATAAAGTGAALRLEDVKCDKLQGFRTGHTLTADTAAAVADKFAERRDVDAIIGYESTLLTLNGSGRLEAPLELVYPRDGIVQADYPILLLDPAKREAYDKVVSWARSPATQKKLMDRTLRRPITGEVGLDPRLPASIGNSLYFPDDSAVVDKLLEDYAGRAPGRVIFALDFSGSMKGPRIAALRAAFAGLSGGPEGGFDRFYRGERLTVVRFGGKILGDKEFTVNGPQDLDALRAFIATDDFDGNTAVWSALGEAYAKAAAHRRAEPGQSVSIVLMTDGESNSGPGIEEFLRAPRDSGVHTYTVRFGEANPAELARAAEATGGHMVDANSTSLLDAFKEIRGCR
;
A
#
# COMPACT_ATOMS: atom_id res chain seq x y z
N MET A 1 6.88 49.76 71.66
CA MET A 1 5.86 49.33 70.65
C MET A 1 6.30 49.47 69.20
N LYS A 2 7.20 50.37 68.80
CA LYS A 2 7.61 50.54 67.38
C LYS A 2 8.66 49.53 66.84
N ARG A 3 9.33 48.75 67.69
CA ARG A 3 10.35 47.76 67.27
C ARG A 3 9.83 46.35 66.99
N PHE A 4 8.65 45.99 67.50
CA PHE A 4 8.02 44.69 67.24
C PHE A 4 7.25 44.64 65.91
N LEU A 5 6.86 45.80 65.36
CA LEU A 5 6.13 45.88 64.09
C LEU A 5 7.03 45.63 62.87
N VAL A 6 8.33 45.94 62.97
CA VAL A 6 9.28 45.79 61.86
C VAL A 6 9.71 44.33 61.67
N VAL A 7 9.79 43.56 62.76
CA VAL A 7 10.14 42.12 62.69
C VAL A 7 8.98 41.28 62.14
N LEU A 8 7.73 41.67 62.41
CA LEU A 8 6.55 40.98 61.87
C LEU A 8 6.35 41.27 60.36
N LEU A 9 6.75 42.46 59.89
CA LEU A 9 6.66 42.81 58.47
C LEU A 9 7.76 42.11 57.62
N CYS A 10 8.94 41.88 58.18
CA CYS A 10 9.99 41.11 57.51
C CYS A 10 9.70 39.60 57.48
N LEU A 11 8.96 39.04 58.45
CA LEU A 11 8.58 37.61 58.42
C LEU A 11 7.43 37.33 57.43
N LEU A 12 6.57 38.32 57.15
CA LEU A 12 5.49 38.20 56.15
C LEU A 12 5.99 38.33 54.71
N LEU A 13 7.15 38.94 54.48
CA LEU A 13 7.77 39.04 53.14
C LEU A 13 8.55 37.79 52.71
N VAL A 14 8.85 36.87 53.62
CA VAL A 14 9.55 35.61 53.30
C VAL A 14 8.58 34.46 52.99
N LEU A 15 7.29 34.60 53.32
CA LEU A 15 6.24 33.59 53.04
C LEU A 15 5.49 33.82 51.72
N SER A 16 5.78 34.91 50.98
CA SER A 16 5.20 35.17 49.65
C SER A 16 6.15 34.89 48.48
N ALA A 17 7.32 34.29 48.74
CA ALA A 17 8.32 33.97 47.73
C ALA A 17 8.18 32.56 47.11
N CYS A 18 7.11 31.82 47.42
CA CYS A 18 6.82 30.49 46.87
C CYS A 18 5.54 30.47 46.03
N THR A 19 5.32 31.47 45.18
CA THR A 19 4.42 31.35 44.02
C THR A 19 4.97 32.20 42.87
N SER A 20 6.13 31.84 42.34
CA SER A 20 6.64 32.44 41.10
C SER A 20 5.80 31.92 39.93
N GLY A 21 4.69 32.61 39.65
CA GLY A 21 4.06 32.61 38.34
C GLY A 21 5.04 33.21 37.33
N GLY A 22 5.91 32.38 36.77
CA GLY A 22 6.72 32.75 35.62
C GLY A 22 5.84 33.05 34.42
N GLU A 23 6.33 33.87 33.49
CA GLU A 23 5.64 34.10 32.22
C GLU A 23 5.36 32.75 31.52
N PRO A 24 4.17 32.58 30.91
CA PRO A 24 3.84 31.35 30.19
C PRO A 24 4.87 31.06 29.11
N VAL A 25 5.48 29.88 29.13
CA VAL A 25 6.42 29.47 28.08
C VAL A 25 5.61 29.04 26.87
N LYS A 26 5.70 29.81 25.78
CA LYS A 26 5.03 29.49 24.51
C LYS A 26 5.97 28.74 23.57
N LEU A 27 5.49 27.64 23.01
CA LEU A 27 6.20 26.84 22.01
C LEU A 27 5.35 26.70 20.75
N ARG A 28 5.93 27.00 19.59
CA ARG A 28 5.32 26.74 18.28
C ARG A 28 5.58 25.29 17.90
N VAL A 29 4.51 24.56 17.63
CA VAL A 29 4.55 23.11 17.37
C VAL A 29 4.04 22.82 15.98
N LEU A 30 4.91 22.28 15.13
CA LEU A 30 4.49 21.72 13.84
C LEU A 30 3.75 20.40 14.11
N ALA A 31 2.46 20.33 13.79
CA ALA A 31 1.59 19.26 14.24
C ALA A 31 0.90 18.49 13.10
N SER A 32 0.80 17.16 13.21
CA SER A 32 -0.01 16.38 12.27
C SER A 32 -1.49 16.71 12.46
N PRO A 33 -2.31 16.80 11.39
CA PRO A 33 -3.70 17.28 11.49
C PRO A 33 -4.57 16.43 12.41
N GLU A 34 -4.20 15.17 12.59
CA GLU A 34 -4.91 14.20 13.41
C GLU A 34 -4.81 14.48 14.92
N LEU A 35 -3.85 15.30 15.33
CA LEU A 35 -3.70 15.74 16.72
C LEU A 35 -4.65 16.89 17.09
N ALA A 36 -5.51 17.35 16.16
CA ALA A 36 -6.50 18.38 16.45
C ALA A 36 -7.46 17.99 17.58
N ASP A 37 -7.68 16.69 17.80
CA ASP A 37 -8.48 16.15 18.91
C ASP A 37 -7.83 16.33 20.30
N LEU A 38 -6.57 16.76 20.37
CA LEU A 38 -5.87 17.02 21.63
C LEU A 38 -6.23 18.36 22.27
N GLY A 39 -6.97 19.26 21.60
CA GLY A 39 -7.25 20.62 22.09
C GLY A 39 -7.60 20.71 23.58
N PRO A 40 -8.57 19.91 24.10
CA PRO A 40 -8.90 19.92 25.52
C PRO A 40 -7.77 19.50 26.47
N LEU A 41 -6.85 18.67 26.01
CA LEU A 41 -5.69 18.20 26.79
C LEU A 41 -4.54 19.21 26.79
N LEU A 42 -4.44 20.05 25.76
CA LEU A 42 -3.45 21.13 25.72
C LEU A 42 -3.73 22.19 26.81
N GLU A 43 -4.99 22.38 27.17
CA GLU A 43 -5.39 23.22 28.30
C GLU A 43 -4.95 22.66 29.66
N ASP A 44 -5.01 21.34 29.83
CA ASP A 44 -4.50 20.65 31.01
C ASP A 44 -2.98 20.79 31.11
N LEU A 45 -2.27 20.58 29.99
CA LEU A 45 -0.82 20.80 29.90
C LEU A 45 -0.44 22.22 30.36
N ARG A 46 -1.15 23.25 29.85
CA ARG A 46 -0.89 24.65 30.22
C ARG A 46 -1.07 24.88 31.72
N LYS A 47 -2.14 24.35 32.30
CA LYS A 47 -2.42 24.52 33.74
C LYS A 47 -1.41 23.78 34.62
N GLU A 48 -1.00 22.59 34.22
CA GLU A 48 -0.16 21.70 35.03
C GLU A 48 1.34 22.01 34.87
N THR A 49 1.76 22.58 33.74
CA THR A 49 3.19 22.82 33.42
C THR A 49 3.55 24.28 33.20
N GLY A 50 2.58 25.16 32.98
CA GLY A 50 2.81 26.55 32.57
C GLY A 50 3.25 26.72 31.11
N ILE A 51 3.21 25.65 30.31
CA ILE A 51 3.63 25.65 28.90
C ILE A 51 2.41 25.69 27.98
N GLU A 52 2.38 26.65 27.06
CA GLU A 52 1.37 26.76 26.01
C GLU A 52 1.94 26.25 24.69
N LEU A 53 1.26 25.29 24.07
CA LEU A 53 1.61 24.77 22.74
C LEU A 53 0.73 25.43 21.68
N GLU A 54 1.36 26.22 20.80
CA GLU A 54 0.73 26.80 19.63
C GLU A 54 0.85 25.80 18.47
N MET A 55 -0.23 25.06 18.21
CA MET A 55 -0.25 23.98 17.22
C MET A 55 -0.46 24.54 15.81
N ASP A 56 0.51 24.33 14.93
CA ASP A 56 0.45 24.61 13.50
C ASP A 56 0.24 23.30 12.73
N PHE A 57 -1.02 23.03 12.33
CA PHE A 57 -1.39 21.79 11.69
C PHE A 57 -1.07 21.79 10.20
N GLN A 58 -0.20 20.88 9.75
CA GLN A 58 0.22 20.76 8.34
C GLN A 58 0.18 19.32 7.85
N GLY A 59 -0.02 19.11 6.55
CA GLY A 59 0.02 17.77 5.93
C GLY A 59 1.43 17.19 5.84
N THR A 60 1.53 15.85 5.73
CA THR A 60 2.80 15.08 5.83
C THR A 60 3.94 15.62 4.96
N VAL A 61 3.65 15.97 3.70
CA VAL A 61 4.66 16.45 2.72
C VAL A 61 5.19 17.84 3.07
N SER A 62 4.32 18.74 3.55
CA SER A 62 4.75 20.06 4.03
C SER A 62 5.63 19.92 5.28
N MET A 63 5.30 18.96 6.15
CA MET A 63 6.05 18.70 7.38
C MET A 63 7.45 18.14 7.12
N SER A 64 7.61 17.16 6.21
CA SER A 64 8.94 16.57 5.94
C SER A 64 9.94 17.61 5.43
N THR A 65 9.48 18.56 4.60
CA THR A 65 10.30 19.69 4.13
C THR A 65 10.59 20.70 5.25
N ALA A 66 9.62 20.97 6.11
CA ALA A 66 9.75 21.92 7.22
C ALA A 66 10.66 21.42 8.36
N LEU A 67 10.89 20.10 8.44
CA LEU A 67 11.70 19.46 9.48
C LEU A 67 13.19 19.36 9.13
N ILE A 68 13.61 19.79 7.94
CA ILE A 68 15.02 19.77 7.54
C ILE A 68 15.84 20.67 8.51
N PRO A 69 16.89 20.15 9.16
CA PRO A 69 17.71 20.91 10.11
C PRO A 69 18.26 22.21 9.50
N GLY A 70 18.19 23.29 10.26
CA GLY A 70 18.56 24.65 9.81
C GLY A 70 17.48 25.40 9.02
N ARG A 71 16.34 24.76 8.69
CA ARG A 71 15.19 25.41 8.04
C ARG A 71 13.90 25.38 8.86
N ALA A 72 13.84 24.55 9.91
CA ALA A 72 12.71 24.50 10.82
C ALA A 72 12.48 25.85 11.49
N ARG A 73 11.24 26.34 11.42
CA ARG A 73 10.82 27.61 12.06
C ARG A 73 10.12 27.39 13.39
N HIS A 74 9.83 26.14 13.74
CA HIS A 74 9.08 25.73 14.92
C HIS A 74 10.01 25.27 16.03
N ASP A 75 9.52 25.32 17.26
CA ASP A 75 10.28 24.92 18.45
C ASP A 75 10.25 23.39 18.62
N LEU A 76 9.08 22.79 18.40
CA LEU A 76 8.81 21.37 18.47
C LEU A 76 8.08 20.89 17.21
N ALA A 77 8.05 19.57 17.01
CA ALA A 77 7.06 18.92 16.16
C ALA A 77 6.35 17.80 16.91
N TRP A 78 5.04 17.67 16.70
CA TRP A 78 4.26 16.52 17.19
C TRP A 78 3.61 15.85 15.99
N LEU A 79 4.16 14.73 15.59
CA LEU A 79 3.79 14.05 14.33
C LEU A 79 2.96 12.83 14.63
N SER A 80 2.15 12.32 13.69
CA SER A 80 1.60 10.96 13.79
C SER A 80 2.70 9.90 13.65
N THR A 81 3.74 10.20 12.86
CA THR A 81 5.00 9.47 12.79
C THR A 81 6.12 10.38 12.28
N ASP A 82 7.36 10.10 12.63
CA ASP A 82 8.53 10.84 12.14
C ASP A 82 9.27 10.11 11.00
N ARG A 83 8.77 8.97 10.53
CA ARG A 83 9.48 8.10 9.59
C ARG A 83 9.83 8.77 8.25
N PHE A 84 8.95 9.60 7.69
CA PHE A 84 9.28 10.39 6.50
C PHE A 84 10.43 11.35 6.75
N PHE A 85 10.41 12.05 7.89
CA PHE A 85 11.53 12.88 8.29
C PHE A 85 12.81 12.04 8.41
N GLN A 86 12.75 10.82 8.98
CA GLN A 86 13.92 9.95 9.05
C GLN A 86 14.46 9.50 7.68
N LEU A 87 13.59 9.36 6.67
CA LEU A 87 14.00 9.06 5.29
C LEU A 87 14.67 10.27 4.64
N GLU A 88 14.04 11.45 4.70
CA GLU A 88 14.58 12.68 4.13
C GLU A 88 15.87 13.13 4.83
N PHE A 89 15.93 13.02 6.16
CA PHE A 89 17.15 13.30 6.94
C PHE A 89 18.33 12.40 6.51
N ARG A 90 18.06 11.14 6.15
CA ARG A 90 19.10 10.24 5.64
C ARG A 90 19.58 10.61 4.24
N ARG A 91 18.68 11.11 3.38
CA ARG A 91 18.99 11.61 2.02
C ARG A 91 19.78 12.92 2.03
N ALA A 92 19.49 13.81 2.97
CA ALA A 92 20.08 15.15 3.01
C ALA A 92 21.62 15.08 3.08
N ALA A 93 22.31 15.84 2.23
CA ALA A 93 23.77 15.89 2.22
C ALA A 93 24.34 16.62 3.45
N ASP A 94 23.61 17.61 3.96
CA ASP A 94 24.00 18.43 5.10
C ASP A 94 22.95 18.26 6.22
N LYS A 95 23.27 17.39 7.19
CA LYS A 95 22.26 16.76 8.04
C LYS A 95 21.95 17.52 9.32
N GLY A 96 22.82 18.45 9.75
CA GLY A 96 22.74 18.96 11.12
C GLY A 96 22.69 17.85 12.17
N GLU A 97 22.28 18.17 13.40
CA GLU A 97 22.02 17.15 14.41
C GLU A 97 20.59 16.59 14.28
N ARG A 98 20.44 15.29 14.55
CA ARG A 98 19.12 14.64 14.55
C ARG A 98 18.31 15.16 15.75
N PRO A 99 17.09 15.67 15.54
CA PRO A 99 16.19 16.05 16.62
C PRO A 99 15.97 14.90 17.61
N LEU A 100 16.00 15.23 18.90
CA LEU A 100 15.55 14.31 19.94
C LEU A 100 14.06 14.02 19.73
N ALA A 101 13.69 12.74 19.65
CA ALA A 101 12.31 12.31 19.40
C ALA A 101 11.82 11.41 20.54
N THR A 102 10.64 11.69 21.09
CA THR A 102 10.03 10.88 22.14
C THR A 102 8.62 10.47 21.76
N LYS A 103 8.42 9.16 21.63
CA LYS A 103 7.11 8.50 21.46
C LYS A 103 6.17 8.84 22.63
N THR A 104 4.91 9.20 22.32
CA THR A 104 3.91 9.55 23.34
C THR A 104 2.65 8.68 23.31
N MET A 105 2.26 8.14 22.15
CA MET A 105 1.03 7.36 21.98
C MET A 105 1.23 6.28 20.91
N VAL A 106 0.25 5.39 20.75
CA VAL A 106 0.26 4.41 19.66
C VAL A 106 -1.10 4.34 18.98
N SER A 107 -1.10 4.27 17.65
CA SER A 107 -2.28 3.82 16.91
C SER A 107 -1.87 2.97 15.70
N PRO A 108 -2.23 1.68 15.65
CA PRO A 108 -2.02 0.84 14.47
C PRO A 108 -2.85 1.33 13.28
N VAL A 109 -2.33 1.14 12.06
CA VAL A 109 -3.12 1.28 10.84
C VAL A 109 -3.85 -0.03 10.56
N VAL A 110 -5.18 0.02 10.59
CA VAL A 110 -6.08 -1.14 10.53
C VAL A 110 -7.17 -0.91 9.49
N VAL A 111 -8.00 -1.92 9.25
CA VAL A 111 -9.12 -1.84 8.31
C VAL A 111 -10.44 -1.92 9.04
N GLY A 112 -11.24 -0.86 8.97
CA GLY A 112 -12.62 -0.85 9.44
C GLY A 112 -13.52 -1.32 8.31
N ILE A 113 -14.11 -2.50 8.44
CA ILE A 113 -14.89 -3.16 7.39
C ILE A 113 -16.36 -3.28 7.80
N THR A 114 -17.27 -3.14 6.84
CA THR A 114 -18.69 -3.40 7.10
C THR A 114 -18.89 -4.87 7.51
N PRO A 115 -19.78 -5.17 8.49
CA PRO A 115 -19.99 -6.55 8.96
C PRO A 115 -20.34 -7.53 7.83
N ALA A 116 -21.15 -7.09 6.86
CA ALA A 116 -21.53 -7.89 5.70
C ALA A 116 -20.33 -8.27 4.83
N LYS A 117 -19.43 -7.32 4.55
CA LYS A 117 -18.22 -7.60 3.77
C LYS A 117 -17.22 -8.43 4.54
N ALA A 118 -17.05 -8.20 5.85
CA ALA A 118 -16.20 -9.03 6.70
C ALA A 118 -16.63 -10.50 6.67
N ALA A 119 -17.93 -10.75 6.82
CA ALA A 119 -18.51 -12.09 6.74
C ALA A 119 -18.29 -12.73 5.34
N GLU A 120 -18.42 -11.95 4.26
CA GLU A 120 -18.13 -12.42 2.90
C GLU A 120 -16.67 -12.83 2.74
N LEU A 121 -15.72 -11.98 3.12
CA LEU A 121 -14.29 -12.24 2.92
C LEU A 121 -13.74 -13.38 3.79
N ARG A 122 -14.42 -13.70 4.90
CA ARG A 122 -14.08 -14.84 5.76
C ARG A 122 -14.55 -16.19 5.22
N LYS A 123 -15.47 -16.22 4.24
CA LYS A 123 -15.97 -17.49 3.70
C LYS A 123 -14.82 -18.33 3.16
N GLY A 124 -14.71 -19.57 3.65
CA GLY A 124 -13.65 -20.50 3.26
C GLY A 124 -12.29 -20.30 3.94
N LYS A 125 -12.19 -19.40 4.94
CA LYS A 125 -10.95 -19.21 5.73
C LYS A 125 -11.01 -20.00 7.04
N PRO A 126 -10.11 -20.99 7.25
CA PRO A 126 -10.15 -21.85 8.44
C PRO A 126 -10.01 -21.11 9.78
N ASP A 127 -9.24 -20.03 9.82
CA ASP A 127 -8.98 -19.24 11.04
C ASP A 127 -9.87 -17.98 11.16
N GLY A 128 -10.68 -17.69 10.14
CA GLY A 128 -11.50 -16.47 10.06
C GLY A 128 -10.71 -15.16 10.09
N LYS A 129 -9.38 -15.18 9.99
CA LYS A 129 -8.54 -13.97 10.06
C LYS A 129 -8.24 -13.45 8.67
N LEU A 130 -8.55 -12.16 8.47
CA LEU A 130 -8.24 -11.46 7.23
C LEU A 130 -6.81 -10.93 7.27
N SER A 131 -6.20 -10.84 6.10
CA SER A 131 -4.85 -10.34 5.87
C SER A 131 -4.88 -9.24 4.80
N TRP A 132 -3.81 -8.44 4.70
CA TRP A 132 -3.62 -7.48 3.60
C TRP A 132 -3.73 -8.16 2.25
N ALA A 133 -3.14 -9.35 2.09
CA ALA A 133 -3.27 -10.17 0.88
C ALA A 133 -4.74 -10.46 0.53
N ASP A 134 -5.53 -10.89 1.52
CA ASP A 134 -6.95 -11.22 1.30
C ASP A 134 -7.75 -10.01 0.80
N MET A 135 -7.46 -8.82 1.34
CA MET A 135 -8.12 -7.58 0.96
C MET A 135 -7.63 -7.05 -0.39
N ALA A 136 -6.33 -7.19 -0.69
CA ALA A 136 -5.78 -6.86 -1.99
C ALA A 136 -6.34 -7.74 -3.10
N ASP A 137 -6.48 -9.05 -2.87
CA ASP A 137 -7.09 -9.99 -3.82
C ASP A 137 -8.58 -9.67 -4.06
N ALA A 138 -9.28 -9.29 -3.00
CA ALA A 138 -10.68 -8.88 -3.11
C ALA A 138 -10.83 -7.55 -3.87
N ALA A 139 -9.91 -6.59 -3.65
CA ALA A 139 -9.88 -5.33 -4.38
C ALA A 139 -9.58 -5.53 -5.86
N ALA A 140 -8.55 -6.33 -6.16
CA ALA A 140 -8.13 -6.73 -7.50
C ALA A 140 -9.29 -7.34 -8.31
N SER A 141 -10.07 -8.21 -7.68
CA SER A 141 -11.24 -8.87 -8.30
C SER A 141 -12.51 -8.01 -8.34
N GLY A 142 -12.46 -6.76 -7.87
CA GLY A 142 -13.61 -5.85 -7.84
C GLY A 142 -14.65 -6.16 -6.76
N ARG A 143 -14.35 -7.05 -5.82
CA ARG A 143 -15.24 -7.47 -4.72
C ARG A 143 -15.07 -6.66 -3.44
N PHE A 144 -14.07 -5.80 -3.37
CA PHE A 144 -13.77 -4.98 -2.20
C PHE A 144 -13.43 -3.55 -2.60
N ARG A 145 -14.27 -2.61 -2.16
CA ARG A 145 -14.09 -1.17 -2.35
C ARG A 145 -13.78 -0.53 -1.01
N PHE A 146 -12.73 0.26 -0.94
CA PHE A 146 -12.30 0.88 0.30
C PHE A 146 -11.98 2.36 0.15
N ALA A 147 -12.10 3.05 1.28
CA ALA A 147 -11.66 4.41 1.47
C ALA A 147 -10.28 4.42 2.15
N MET A 148 -9.39 5.28 1.70
CA MET A 148 -8.05 5.44 2.28
C MET A 148 -7.53 6.84 1.97
N ALA A 149 -6.72 7.40 2.86
CA ALA A 149 -6.10 8.70 2.61
C ALA A 149 -5.07 8.61 1.48
N GLU A 150 -4.86 9.71 0.75
CA GLU A 150 -3.93 9.75 -0.38
C GLU A 150 -2.50 9.38 0.05
N PRO A 151 -1.93 8.24 -0.41
CA PRO A 151 -0.62 7.80 0.04
C PRO A 151 0.51 8.79 -0.23
N ALA A 152 0.42 9.59 -1.30
CA ALA A 152 1.43 10.58 -1.64
C ALA A 152 1.49 11.74 -0.63
N THR A 153 0.41 12.02 0.10
CA THR A 153 0.30 13.20 0.99
C THR A 153 -0.04 12.85 2.45
N SER A 154 -0.46 11.61 2.70
CA SER A 154 -0.89 11.12 4.01
C SER A 154 -0.04 9.95 4.51
N THR A 155 0.39 10.07 5.77
CA THR A 155 1.12 9.01 6.47
C THR A 155 0.31 7.72 6.58
N SER A 156 -0.98 7.80 6.91
CA SER A 156 -1.83 6.60 7.03
C SER A 156 -1.95 5.88 5.69
N GLY A 157 -2.12 6.63 4.59
CA GLY A 157 -2.17 6.08 3.24
C GLY A 157 -0.89 5.35 2.84
N LEU A 158 0.28 5.98 2.99
CA LEU A 158 1.55 5.30 2.68
C LEU A 158 1.75 4.07 3.58
N THR A 159 1.42 4.19 4.86
CA THR A 159 1.56 3.09 5.82
C THR A 159 0.74 1.87 5.42
N SER A 160 -0.45 2.08 4.85
CA SER A 160 -1.25 1.02 4.26
C SER A 160 -0.57 0.37 3.06
N LEU A 161 0.07 1.16 2.17
CA LEU A 161 0.84 0.60 1.05
C LEU A 161 2.01 -0.26 1.51
N VAL A 162 2.72 0.17 2.55
CA VAL A 162 3.78 -0.64 3.18
C VAL A 162 3.22 -1.97 3.69
N GLY A 163 2.06 -1.95 4.36
CA GLY A 163 1.39 -3.16 4.83
C GLY A 163 1.06 -4.12 3.69
N VAL A 164 0.44 -3.61 2.62
CA VAL A 164 0.08 -4.39 1.42
C VAL A 164 1.31 -4.95 0.72
N ALA A 165 2.34 -4.13 0.49
CA ALA A 165 3.56 -4.56 -0.18
C ALA A 165 4.33 -5.59 0.66
N THR A 166 4.39 -5.43 1.99
CA THR A 166 5.08 -6.40 2.86
C THR A 166 4.35 -7.74 2.85
N ALA A 167 3.02 -7.72 2.85
CA ALA A 167 2.23 -8.93 2.69
C ALA A 167 2.43 -9.58 1.31
N ALA A 168 2.54 -8.77 0.26
CA ALA A 168 2.79 -9.25 -1.10
C ALA A 168 4.18 -9.88 -1.25
N ALA A 169 5.19 -9.33 -0.59
CA ALA A 169 6.54 -9.88 -0.57
C ALA A 169 6.60 -11.22 0.17
N GLY A 170 5.72 -11.45 1.16
CA GLY A 170 5.68 -12.68 1.94
C GLY A 170 6.91 -12.91 2.84
N THR A 171 7.81 -11.92 2.95
CA THR A 171 9.08 -12.04 3.69
C THR A 171 8.93 -11.81 5.18
N GLY A 172 7.90 -11.06 5.61
CA GLY A 172 7.74 -10.59 6.99
C GLY A 172 8.88 -9.68 7.49
N ALA A 173 9.80 -9.30 6.59
CA ALA A 173 10.94 -8.46 6.85
C ALA A 173 10.67 -7.02 6.36
N ALA A 174 11.61 -6.10 6.64
CA ALA A 174 11.57 -4.78 6.03
C ALA A 174 11.68 -4.90 4.51
N LEU A 175 10.80 -4.21 3.79
CA LEU A 175 10.78 -4.19 2.32
C LEU A 175 12.09 -3.68 1.75
N ARG A 176 12.60 -4.40 0.75
CA ARG A 176 13.67 -3.99 -0.14
C ARG A 176 13.10 -3.57 -1.49
N LEU A 177 13.94 -3.00 -2.35
CA LEU A 177 13.49 -2.50 -3.65
C LEU A 177 12.96 -3.64 -4.54
N GLU A 178 13.60 -4.81 -4.47
CA GLU A 178 13.17 -6.01 -5.19
C GLU A 178 11.82 -6.57 -4.74
N ASP A 179 11.40 -6.26 -3.51
CA ASP A 179 10.14 -6.73 -2.92
C ASP A 179 8.93 -5.90 -3.40
N VAL A 180 9.17 -4.69 -3.92
CA VAL A 180 8.10 -3.81 -4.39
C VAL A 180 7.66 -4.24 -5.79
N LYS A 181 6.45 -4.79 -5.88
CA LYS A 181 5.85 -5.30 -7.11
C LYS A 181 4.63 -4.46 -7.50
N CYS A 182 4.72 -3.79 -8.64
CA CYS A 182 3.71 -2.84 -9.09
C CYS A 182 2.32 -3.43 -9.31
N ASP A 183 2.25 -4.66 -9.81
CA ASP A 183 1.04 -5.34 -10.23
C ASP A 183 0.15 -5.57 -9.01
N LYS A 184 0.79 -5.81 -7.85
CA LYS A 184 0.13 -6.00 -6.56
C LYS A 184 -0.49 -4.71 -6.07
N LEU A 185 0.24 -3.61 -6.18
CA LEU A 185 -0.20 -2.29 -5.77
C LEU A 185 -1.28 -1.73 -6.69
N GLN A 186 -1.16 -1.97 -7.99
CA GLN A 186 -2.18 -1.62 -8.98
C GLN A 186 -3.46 -2.42 -8.77
N GLY A 187 -3.35 -3.73 -8.49
CA GLY A 187 -4.48 -4.57 -8.12
C GLY A 187 -5.19 -4.10 -6.85
N PHE A 188 -4.43 -3.74 -5.82
CA PHE A 188 -5.01 -3.14 -4.61
C PHE A 188 -5.69 -1.80 -4.91
N ARG A 189 -5.07 -0.95 -5.76
CA ARG A 189 -5.61 0.35 -6.16
C ARG A 189 -6.96 0.25 -6.85
N THR A 190 -7.29 -0.83 -7.55
CA THR A 190 -8.62 -0.97 -8.20
C THR A 190 -9.77 -0.97 -7.20
N GLY A 191 -9.50 -1.27 -5.92
CA GLY A 191 -10.46 -1.16 -4.82
C GLY A 191 -10.51 0.21 -4.16
N HIS A 192 -9.55 1.11 -4.39
CA HIS A 192 -9.50 2.44 -3.75
C HIS A 192 -10.46 3.40 -4.47
N THR A 193 -11.68 3.52 -3.97
CA THR A 193 -12.76 4.29 -4.62
C THR A 193 -13.06 5.62 -3.95
N LEU A 194 -12.51 5.86 -2.75
CA LEU A 194 -12.75 7.07 -1.97
C LEU A 194 -11.45 7.56 -1.32
N THR A 195 -11.07 8.81 -1.60
CA THR A 195 -9.83 9.43 -1.09
C THR A 195 -10.06 10.85 -0.58
N ALA A 196 -9.17 11.27 0.31
CA ALA A 196 -8.98 12.63 0.81
C ALA A 196 -7.56 12.76 1.39
N ASP A 197 -7.15 13.99 1.70
CA ASP A 197 -5.77 14.28 2.11
C ASP A 197 -5.41 13.81 3.53
N THR A 198 -6.41 13.55 4.40
CA THR A 198 -6.20 13.15 5.79
C THR A 198 -7.11 11.98 6.19
N ALA A 199 -6.70 11.20 7.19
CA ALA A 199 -7.51 10.08 7.69
C ALA A 199 -8.89 10.54 8.20
N ALA A 200 -8.93 11.71 8.87
CA ALA A 200 -10.18 12.30 9.34
C ALA A 200 -11.11 12.69 8.18
N ALA A 201 -10.59 13.35 7.15
CA ALA A 201 -11.40 13.72 5.99
C ALA A 201 -11.92 12.49 5.21
N VAL A 202 -11.14 11.40 5.18
CA VAL A 202 -11.60 10.13 4.62
C VAL A 202 -12.71 9.52 5.46
N ALA A 203 -12.59 9.55 6.79
CA ALA A 203 -13.62 9.07 7.71
C ALA A 203 -14.94 9.84 7.54
N ASP A 204 -14.87 11.16 7.40
CA ASP A 204 -16.04 12.01 7.15
C ASP A 204 -16.74 11.63 5.83
N LYS A 205 -15.99 11.54 4.73
CA LYS A 205 -16.54 11.14 3.44
C LYS A 205 -17.08 9.71 3.46
N PHE A 206 -16.42 8.79 4.17
CA PHE A 206 -16.85 7.40 4.28
C PHE A 206 -18.22 7.30 4.98
N ALA A 207 -18.43 8.07 6.05
CA ALA A 207 -19.70 8.09 6.79
C ALA A 207 -20.91 8.50 5.92
N GLU A 208 -20.67 9.25 4.84
CA GLU A 208 -21.68 9.73 3.90
C GLU A 208 -21.95 8.76 2.74
N ARG A 209 -21.14 7.69 2.62
CA ARG A 209 -21.22 6.72 1.51
C ARG A 209 -21.79 5.39 2.00
N ARG A 210 -22.40 4.66 1.07
CA ARG A 210 -23.00 3.33 1.29
C ARG A 210 -22.47 2.27 0.32
N ASP A 211 -21.76 2.73 -0.69
CA ASP A 211 -21.16 1.92 -1.74
C ASP A 211 -19.66 1.72 -1.51
N VAL A 212 -19.17 1.89 -0.28
CA VAL A 212 -17.78 1.64 0.10
C VAL A 212 -17.78 0.64 1.23
N ASP A 213 -17.05 -0.46 1.07
CA ASP A 213 -17.14 -1.63 1.93
C ASP A 213 -16.27 -1.52 3.19
N ALA A 214 -15.22 -0.69 3.14
CA ALA A 214 -14.26 -0.49 4.21
C ALA A 214 -13.58 0.88 4.18
N ILE A 215 -12.96 1.23 5.30
CA ILE A 215 -12.03 2.37 5.44
C ILE A 215 -10.74 1.88 6.08
N ILE A 216 -9.60 2.35 5.55
CA ILE A 216 -8.27 2.05 6.06
C ILE A 216 -7.71 3.30 6.72
N GLY A 217 -7.24 3.17 7.95
CA GLY A 217 -6.72 4.29 8.73
C GLY A 217 -6.28 3.90 10.13
N TYR A 218 -6.03 4.89 10.98
CA TYR A 218 -5.63 4.64 12.36
C TYR A 218 -6.80 4.07 13.18
N GLU A 219 -6.50 3.08 14.02
CA GLU A 219 -7.44 2.47 14.95
C GLU A 219 -8.22 3.52 15.77
N SER A 220 -7.53 4.54 16.27
CA SER A 220 -8.13 5.66 17.01
C SER A 220 -9.20 6.39 16.19
N THR A 221 -8.91 6.71 14.93
CA THR A 221 -9.86 7.34 14.00
C THR A 221 -11.06 6.43 13.74
N LEU A 222 -10.84 5.14 13.51
CA LEU A 222 -11.93 4.21 13.17
C LEU A 222 -12.83 3.90 14.38
N LEU A 223 -12.25 3.77 15.58
CA LEU A 223 -13.02 3.62 16.81
C LEU A 223 -13.83 4.89 17.13
N THR A 224 -13.26 6.06 16.87
CA THR A 224 -13.97 7.34 17.00
C THR A 224 -15.13 7.41 16.02
N LEU A 225 -14.91 7.00 14.76
CA LEU A 225 -15.95 6.93 13.75
C LEU A 225 -17.09 5.97 14.15
N ASN A 226 -16.76 4.81 14.71
CA ASN A 226 -17.75 3.87 15.26
C ASN A 226 -18.59 4.48 16.39
N GLY A 227 -17.97 5.30 17.24
CA GLY A 227 -18.65 6.02 18.33
C GLY A 227 -19.47 7.24 17.89
N SER A 228 -19.35 7.68 16.63
CA SER A 228 -19.96 8.93 16.14
C SER A 228 -21.47 8.86 15.91
N GLY A 229 -22.03 7.65 15.79
CA GLY A 229 -23.44 7.45 15.41
C GLY A 229 -23.76 7.78 13.94
N ARG A 230 -22.75 8.07 13.11
CA ARG A 230 -22.94 8.41 11.68
C ARG A 230 -23.00 7.20 10.74
N LEU A 231 -22.64 6.02 11.23
CA LEU A 231 -22.61 4.78 10.45
C LEU A 231 -23.92 4.00 10.61
N GLU A 232 -24.35 3.28 9.56
CA GLU A 232 -25.52 2.39 9.64
C GLU A 232 -25.32 1.24 10.63
N ALA A 233 -24.09 0.72 10.67
CA ALA A 233 -23.64 -0.25 11.65
C ALA A 233 -22.18 0.06 12.01
N PRO A 234 -21.75 -0.20 13.25
CA PRO A 234 -20.34 -0.13 13.61
C PRO A 234 -19.49 -1.00 12.67
N LEU A 235 -18.38 -0.45 12.21
CA LEU A 235 -17.37 -1.19 11.46
C LEU A 235 -16.73 -2.22 12.38
N GLU A 236 -16.48 -3.39 11.81
CA GLU A 236 -15.59 -4.36 12.42
C GLU A 236 -14.14 -3.94 12.14
N LEU A 237 -13.31 -3.80 13.18
CA LEU A 237 -11.90 -3.52 13.01
C LEU A 237 -11.13 -4.82 12.78
N VAL A 238 -10.56 -4.93 11.59
CA VAL A 238 -9.69 -6.01 11.17
C VAL A 238 -8.25 -5.60 11.40
N TYR A 239 -7.54 -6.44 12.15
CA TYR A 239 -6.10 -6.37 12.41
C TYR A 239 -5.44 -7.41 11.50
N PRO A 240 -4.85 -6.99 10.37
CA PRO A 240 -4.35 -7.93 9.35
C PRO A 240 -3.33 -8.91 9.92
N ARG A 241 -3.54 -10.22 9.69
CA ARG A 241 -2.68 -11.27 10.28
C ARG A 241 -1.24 -11.27 9.77
N ASP A 242 -1.01 -10.73 8.57
CA ASP A 242 0.28 -10.55 7.92
C ASP A 242 1.04 -9.32 8.41
N GLY A 243 0.46 -8.56 9.34
CA GLY A 243 1.15 -7.59 10.16
C GLY A 243 0.67 -6.15 9.98
N ILE A 244 1.10 -5.31 10.93
CA ILE A 244 0.58 -3.96 11.11
C ILE A 244 1.70 -2.97 11.35
N VAL A 245 1.67 -1.86 10.61
CA VAL A 245 2.52 -0.71 10.92
C VAL A 245 1.78 0.23 11.87
N GLN A 246 2.52 0.79 12.83
CA GLN A 246 1.97 1.61 13.91
C GLN A 246 2.47 3.05 13.81
N ALA A 247 1.56 4.01 14.02
CA ALA A 247 1.91 5.38 14.37
C ALA A 247 2.27 5.45 15.86
N ASP A 248 3.33 6.20 16.16
CA ASP A 248 3.96 6.34 17.47
C ASP A 248 3.88 7.76 18.05
N TYR A 249 3.30 8.67 17.29
CA TYR A 249 2.99 10.02 17.72
C TYR A 249 4.14 10.80 18.40
N PRO A 250 5.36 10.83 17.84
CA PRO A 250 6.52 11.36 18.55
C PRO A 250 6.47 12.88 18.68
N ILE A 251 6.97 13.39 19.82
CA ILE A 251 7.34 14.81 19.98
C ILE A 251 8.83 14.95 19.69
N LEU A 252 9.18 15.78 18.71
CA LEU A 252 10.54 16.10 18.28
C LEU A 252 10.95 17.47 18.83
N LEU A 253 12.20 17.58 19.30
CA LEU A 253 12.85 18.82 19.69
C LEU A 253 13.56 19.44 18.47
N LEU A 254 12.97 20.47 17.87
CA LEU A 254 13.52 21.12 16.67
C LEU A 254 14.50 22.25 17.01
N ASP A 255 14.21 23.01 18.07
CA ASP A 255 15.12 24.00 18.64
C ASP A 255 15.79 23.46 19.92
N PRO A 256 17.08 23.09 19.88
CA PRO A 256 17.80 22.62 21.07
C PRO A 256 17.76 23.58 22.27
N ALA A 257 17.57 24.89 22.05
CA ALA A 257 17.45 25.87 23.14
C ALA A 257 16.16 25.69 23.97
N LYS A 258 15.18 24.92 23.47
CA LYS A 258 13.90 24.65 24.14
C LYS A 258 13.89 23.36 24.94
N ARG A 259 15.06 22.76 25.19
CA ARG A 259 15.19 21.44 25.83
C ARG A 259 14.47 21.31 27.17
N GLU A 260 14.56 22.30 28.05
CA GLU A 260 13.89 22.24 29.36
C GLU A 260 12.36 22.16 29.22
N ALA A 261 11.78 22.97 28.32
CA ALA A 261 10.35 22.96 28.07
C ALA A 261 9.91 21.66 27.40
N TYR A 262 10.71 21.13 26.46
CA TYR A 262 10.49 19.81 25.87
C TYR A 262 10.43 18.69 26.91
N ASP A 263 11.41 18.63 27.82
CA ASP A 263 11.47 17.58 28.84
C ASP A 263 10.21 17.63 29.75
N LYS A 264 9.72 18.84 30.08
CA LYS A 264 8.45 19.02 30.83
C LYS A 264 7.24 18.53 30.04
N VAL A 265 7.10 18.90 28.77
CA VAL A 265 5.98 18.47 27.91
C VAL A 265 5.97 16.95 27.74
N VAL A 266 7.13 16.35 27.47
CA VAL A 266 7.27 14.90 27.31
C VAL A 266 6.99 14.17 28.63
N SER A 267 7.53 14.67 29.76
CA SER A 267 7.25 14.09 31.08
C SER A 267 5.75 14.10 31.39
N TRP A 268 5.08 15.23 31.14
CA TRP A 268 3.64 15.36 31.29
C TRP A 268 2.88 14.38 30.40
N ALA A 269 3.19 14.36 29.10
CA ALA A 269 2.51 13.52 28.12
C ALA A 269 2.62 12.02 28.46
N ARG A 270 3.75 11.61 29.04
CA ARG A 270 4.04 10.20 29.39
C ARG A 270 3.58 9.80 30.79
N SER A 271 3.12 10.73 31.61
CA SER A 271 2.64 10.42 32.96
C SER A 271 1.42 9.47 32.89
N PRO A 272 1.25 8.51 33.82
CA PRO A 272 0.11 7.59 33.80
C PRO A 272 -1.25 8.30 33.80
N ALA A 273 -1.38 9.41 34.53
CA ALA A 273 -2.59 10.21 34.57
C ALA A 273 -2.93 10.82 33.20
N THR A 274 -1.95 11.42 32.52
CA THR A 274 -2.13 11.99 31.19
C THR A 274 -2.32 10.91 30.13
N GLN A 275 -1.60 9.79 30.22
CA GLN A 275 -1.77 8.64 29.32
C GLN A 275 -3.19 8.06 29.38
N LYS A 276 -3.78 7.99 30.59
CA LYS A 276 -5.19 7.65 30.75
C LYS A 276 -6.11 8.66 30.07
N LYS A 277 -5.92 9.96 30.30
CA LYS A 277 -6.72 11.02 29.66
C LYS A 277 -6.60 11.00 28.13
N LEU A 278 -5.39 10.78 27.59
CA LEU A 278 -5.11 10.67 26.15
C LEU A 278 -5.88 9.49 25.55
N MET A 279 -5.79 8.32 26.17
CA MET A 279 -6.51 7.12 25.72
C MET A 279 -8.02 7.30 25.79
N ASP A 280 -8.56 7.77 26.91
CA ASP A 280 -10.00 7.91 27.12
C ASP A 280 -10.63 8.89 26.10
N ARG A 281 -9.89 9.93 25.68
CA ARG A 281 -10.38 10.95 24.74
C ARG A 281 -10.12 10.65 23.27
N THR A 282 -8.99 10.01 22.96
CA THR A 282 -8.52 9.87 21.57
C THR A 282 -8.48 8.42 21.09
N LEU A 283 -8.67 7.45 22.00
CA LEU A 283 -8.58 6.02 21.71
C LEU A 283 -7.23 5.61 21.14
N ARG A 284 -6.19 6.42 21.33
CA ARG A 284 -4.81 6.04 21.10
C ARG A 284 -4.32 5.24 22.30
N ARG A 285 -3.58 4.17 22.01
CA ARG A 285 -3.05 3.26 23.00
C ARG A 285 -1.98 3.95 23.85
N PRO A 286 -2.00 3.73 25.18
CA PRO A 286 -0.96 4.25 26.05
C PRO A 286 0.38 3.56 25.75
N ILE A 287 1.47 4.26 26.04
CA ILE A 287 2.85 3.75 25.88
C ILE A 287 3.41 3.12 27.16
N THR A 288 2.64 3.15 28.25
CA THR A 288 2.98 2.59 29.56
C THR A 288 2.00 1.46 29.89
N GLY A 289 2.49 0.40 30.52
CA GLY A 289 1.68 -0.73 31.00
C GLY A 289 0.89 -0.42 32.27
N GLU A 290 1.10 0.74 32.91
CA GLU A 290 0.40 1.16 34.13
C GLU A 290 -1.05 1.60 33.88
N VAL A 291 -1.39 1.91 32.63
CA VAL A 291 -2.73 2.33 32.22
C VAL A 291 -3.48 1.15 31.61
N GLY A 292 -4.56 0.73 32.24
CA GLY A 292 -5.46 -0.29 31.70
C GLY A 292 -6.09 0.16 30.38
N LEU A 293 -6.11 -0.73 29.38
CA LEU A 293 -6.66 -0.43 28.07
C LEU A 293 -8.18 -0.24 28.12
N ASP A 294 -8.69 0.71 27.33
CA ASP A 294 -10.12 0.81 27.04
C ASP A 294 -10.62 -0.52 26.43
N PRO A 295 -11.79 -1.05 26.84
CA PRO A 295 -12.30 -2.32 26.33
C PRO A 295 -12.46 -2.40 24.80
N ARG A 296 -12.56 -1.26 24.11
CA ARG A 296 -12.63 -1.18 22.65
C ARG A 296 -11.27 -1.45 21.98
N LEU A 297 -10.16 -1.34 22.72
CA LEU A 297 -8.82 -1.59 22.26
C LEU A 297 -8.42 -3.04 22.58
N PRO A 298 -8.27 -3.92 21.57
CA PRO A 298 -7.85 -5.30 21.84
C PRO A 298 -6.45 -5.34 22.44
N ALA A 299 -6.22 -6.28 23.38
CA ALA A 299 -4.94 -6.41 24.06
C ALA A 299 -3.79 -6.79 23.11
N SER A 300 -4.09 -7.60 22.09
CA SER A 300 -3.14 -7.98 21.04
C SER A 300 -3.57 -7.42 19.69
N ILE A 301 -2.62 -6.83 18.98
CA ILE A 301 -2.78 -6.30 17.62
C ILE A 301 -2.04 -7.15 16.58
N GLY A 302 -1.52 -8.32 16.96
CA GLY A 302 -0.74 -9.18 16.08
C GLY A 302 0.70 -8.69 15.87
N ASN A 303 1.27 -9.02 14.71
CA ASN A 303 2.67 -8.76 14.39
C ASN A 303 2.87 -7.31 13.93
N SER A 304 3.93 -6.66 14.43
CA SER A 304 4.32 -5.35 13.91
C SER A 304 5.16 -5.52 12.64
N LEU A 305 4.85 -4.72 11.62
CA LEU A 305 5.68 -4.59 10.43
C LEU A 305 6.73 -3.51 10.60
N TYR A 306 7.84 -3.69 9.91
CA TYR A 306 8.87 -2.67 9.75
C TYR A 306 8.46 -1.71 8.64
N PHE A 307 8.66 -0.42 8.89
CA PHE A 307 8.55 0.57 7.84
C PHE A 307 9.86 0.61 7.05
N PRO A 308 9.82 0.75 5.71
CA PRO A 308 11.01 0.78 4.88
C PRO A 308 11.95 1.89 5.33
N ASP A 309 13.22 1.57 5.45
CA ASP A 309 14.23 2.50 5.88
C ASP A 309 15.06 3.03 4.70
N ASP A 310 14.86 2.46 3.51
CA ASP A 310 15.30 3.02 2.25
C ASP A 310 14.18 3.85 1.60
N SER A 311 14.53 5.08 1.32
CA SER A 311 13.69 6.06 0.67
C SER A 311 13.36 5.70 -0.79
N ALA A 312 14.26 4.98 -1.49
CA ALA A 312 14.00 4.49 -2.84
C ALA A 312 12.86 3.45 -2.87
N VAL A 313 12.72 2.66 -1.79
CA VAL A 313 11.60 1.73 -1.62
C VAL A 313 10.28 2.49 -1.49
N VAL A 314 10.26 3.58 -0.71
CA VAL A 314 9.06 4.42 -0.55
C VAL A 314 8.68 5.12 -1.86
N ASP A 315 9.65 5.70 -2.56
CA ASP A 315 9.39 6.33 -3.86
C ASP A 315 8.83 5.32 -4.86
N LYS A 316 9.41 4.12 -4.93
CA LYS A 316 8.91 3.05 -5.80
C LYS A 316 7.50 2.61 -5.41
N LEU A 317 7.19 2.48 -4.11
CA LEU A 317 5.83 2.15 -3.64
C LEU A 317 4.81 3.19 -4.12
N LEU A 318 5.14 4.46 -3.99
CA LEU A 318 4.26 5.57 -4.41
C LEU A 318 4.13 5.63 -5.92
N GLU A 319 5.23 5.46 -6.66
CA GLU A 319 5.23 5.43 -8.13
C GLU A 319 4.40 4.26 -8.67
N ASP A 320 4.66 3.05 -8.18
CA ASP A 320 3.97 1.84 -8.61
C ASP A 320 2.47 1.90 -8.28
N TYR A 321 2.10 2.45 -7.10
CA TYR A 321 0.71 2.69 -6.74
C TYR A 321 0.09 3.77 -7.62
N ALA A 322 0.77 4.89 -7.85
CA ALA A 322 0.31 6.02 -8.68
C ALA A 322 0.28 5.69 -10.18
N GLY A 323 0.99 4.64 -10.60
CA GLY A 323 1.05 4.13 -11.97
C GLY A 323 -0.33 3.96 -12.61
N ARG A 324 -0.38 4.15 -13.94
CA ARG A 324 -1.60 3.99 -14.71
C ARG A 324 -2.09 2.54 -14.67
N ALA A 325 -3.38 2.35 -14.93
CA ALA A 325 -3.97 1.02 -15.09
C ALA A 325 -3.10 0.15 -16.03
N PRO A 326 -2.96 -1.16 -15.74
CA PRO A 326 -2.05 -2.03 -16.45
C PRO A 326 -2.27 -1.97 -17.96
N GLY A 327 -1.16 -2.10 -18.70
CA GLY A 327 -1.16 -2.16 -20.15
C GLY A 327 -2.03 -3.29 -20.69
N ARG A 328 -2.29 -3.26 -21.99
CA ARG A 328 -3.01 -4.35 -22.65
C ARG A 328 -2.06 -5.53 -22.87
N VAL A 329 -2.50 -6.74 -22.53
CA VAL A 329 -1.70 -7.97 -22.73
C VAL A 329 -2.31 -8.81 -23.84
N ILE A 330 -1.48 -9.24 -24.79
CA ILE A 330 -1.89 -10.17 -25.85
C ILE A 330 -1.22 -11.53 -25.58
N PHE A 331 -2.02 -12.56 -25.30
CA PHE A 331 -1.55 -13.93 -25.16
C PHE A 331 -1.64 -14.66 -26.50
N ALA A 332 -0.50 -15.02 -27.08
CA ALA A 332 -0.44 -15.97 -28.19
C ALA A 332 -0.21 -17.38 -27.62
N LEU A 333 -1.26 -18.21 -27.64
CA LEU A 333 -1.28 -19.52 -27.00
C LEU A 333 -1.24 -20.64 -28.05
N ASP A 334 -0.26 -21.51 -27.94
CA ASP A 334 -0.11 -22.68 -28.80
C ASP A 334 -1.19 -23.72 -28.49
N PHE A 335 -1.90 -24.13 -29.53
CA PHE A 335 -2.93 -25.18 -29.57
C PHE A 335 -2.57 -26.18 -30.68
N SER A 336 -1.29 -26.44 -30.90
CA SER A 336 -0.81 -27.52 -31.77
C SER A 336 -0.94 -28.89 -31.09
N GLY A 337 -0.78 -29.96 -31.87
CA GLY A 337 -0.96 -31.32 -31.40
C GLY A 337 -0.06 -31.71 -30.22
N SER A 338 1.13 -31.10 -30.09
CA SER A 338 2.05 -31.32 -28.97
C SER A 338 1.50 -30.82 -27.64
N MET A 339 0.63 -29.80 -27.65
CA MET A 339 0.04 -29.20 -26.45
C MET A 339 -1.02 -30.09 -25.79
N LYS A 340 -1.44 -31.19 -26.41
CA LYS A 340 -2.47 -32.09 -25.86
C LYS A 340 -2.04 -32.72 -24.54
N GLY A 341 -3.04 -33.11 -23.73
CA GLY A 341 -2.82 -33.84 -22.48
C GLY A 341 -2.33 -32.92 -21.34
N PRO A 342 -1.23 -33.27 -20.63
CA PRO A 342 -0.77 -32.51 -19.46
C PRO A 342 -0.47 -31.03 -19.77
N ARG A 343 -0.07 -30.73 -21.01
CA ARG A 343 0.43 -29.40 -21.35
C ARG A 343 -0.68 -28.35 -21.42
N ILE A 344 -1.75 -28.63 -22.16
CA ILE A 344 -2.96 -27.78 -22.17
C ILE A 344 -3.64 -27.76 -20.79
N ALA A 345 -3.57 -28.86 -20.03
CA ALA A 345 -4.11 -28.89 -18.67
C ALA A 345 -3.36 -27.91 -17.75
N ALA A 346 -2.03 -27.83 -17.84
CA ALA A 346 -1.22 -26.85 -17.12
C ALA A 346 -1.53 -25.41 -17.56
N LEU A 347 -1.69 -25.16 -18.86
CA LEU A 347 -2.14 -23.85 -19.39
C LEU A 347 -3.47 -23.42 -18.78
N ARG A 348 -4.46 -24.31 -18.82
CA ARG A 348 -5.80 -24.05 -18.26
C ARG A 348 -5.74 -23.83 -16.75
N ALA A 349 -4.91 -24.59 -16.03
CA ALA A 349 -4.70 -24.43 -14.59
C ALA A 349 -4.04 -23.08 -14.26
N ALA A 350 -3.04 -22.64 -15.02
CA ALA A 350 -2.40 -21.34 -14.84
C ALA A 350 -3.40 -20.19 -15.02
N PHE A 351 -4.18 -20.20 -16.10
CA PHE A 351 -5.24 -19.20 -16.32
C PHE A 351 -6.33 -19.26 -15.24
N ALA A 352 -6.67 -20.44 -14.73
CA ALA A 352 -7.60 -20.58 -13.61
C ALA A 352 -7.03 -19.97 -12.31
N GLY A 353 -5.74 -20.15 -12.04
CA GLY A 353 -5.03 -19.49 -10.93
C GLY A 353 -5.11 -17.97 -11.03
N LEU A 354 -4.72 -17.40 -12.17
CA LEU A 354 -4.77 -15.96 -12.45
C LEU A 354 -6.21 -15.41 -12.42
N SER A 355 -7.22 -16.23 -12.75
CA SER A 355 -8.64 -15.88 -12.76
C SER A 355 -9.35 -16.01 -11.41
N GLY A 356 -8.63 -16.39 -10.36
CA GLY A 356 -9.17 -16.38 -9.01
C GLY A 356 -9.16 -17.71 -8.26
N GLY A 357 -8.42 -18.71 -8.75
CA GLY A 357 -8.20 -19.97 -8.04
C GLY A 357 -7.48 -19.80 -6.69
N PRO A 358 -7.55 -20.80 -5.79
CA PRO A 358 -6.99 -20.72 -4.43
C PRO A 358 -5.49 -20.43 -4.39
N GLU A 359 -4.74 -20.75 -5.45
CA GLU A 359 -3.30 -20.50 -5.58
C GLU A 359 -2.97 -19.10 -6.15
N GLY A 360 -3.98 -18.33 -6.57
CA GLY A 360 -3.78 -17.10 -7.34
C GLY A 360 -3.24 -15.92 -6.55
N GLY A 361 -3.46 -15.86 -5.23
CA GLY A 361 -3.02 -14.76 -4.36
C GLY A 361 -3.03 -13.38 -5.02
N PHE A 362 -1.95 -12.65 -4.79
CA PHE A 362 -1.61 -11.35 -5.35
C PHE A 362 -1.41 -11.35 -6.90
N ASP A 363 -1.32 -12.52 -7.53
CA ASP A 363 -0.93 -12.75 -8.93
C ASP A 363 -2.14 -12.91 -9.88
N ARG A 364 -3.19 -12.10 -9.74
CA ARG A 364 -4.45 -12.27 -10.49
C ARG A 364 -4.63 -11.26 -11.61
N PHE A 365 -5.57 -11.51 -12.51
CA PHE A 365 -6.07 -10.46 -13.40
C PHE A 365 -6.84 -9.41 -12.60
N TYR A 366 -6.54 -8.14 -12.84
CA TYR A 366 -7.08 -7.03 -12.08
C TYR A 366 -8.28 -6.41 -12.80
N ARG A 367 -9.20 -5.81 -12.03
CA ARG A 367 -10.33 -5.09 -12.61
C ARG A 367 -9.84 -3.95 -13.52
N GLY A 368 -10.37 -3.88 -14.72
CA GLY A 368 -9.99 -2.93 -15.77
C GLY A 368 -8.87 -3.44 -16.69
N GLU A 369 -8.24 -4.57 -16.37
CA GLU A 369 -7.22 -5.17 -17.23
C GLU A 369 -7.82 -5.64 -18.55
N ARG A 370 -7.10 -5.37 -19.65
CA ARG A 370 -7.54 -5.70 -21.00
C ARG A 370 -6.62 -6.75 -21.61
N LEU A 371 -7.23 -7.85 -22.02
CA LEU A 371 -6.54 -9.05 -22.47
C LEU A 371 -7.01 -9.39 -23.88
N THR A 372 -6.10 -9.81 -24.74
CA THR A 372 -6.43 -10.42 -26.03
C THR A 372 -5.84 -11.81 -26.04
N VAL A 373 -6.64 -12.84 -26.24
CA VAL A 373 -6.13 -14.21 -26.40
C VAL A 373 -6.21 -14.59 -27.86
N VAL A 374 -5.08 -15.03 -28.42
CA VAL A 374 -4.92 -15.55 -29.78
C VAL A 374 -4.50 -17.01 -29.65
N ARG A 375 -5.40 -17.93 -29.98
CA ARG A 375 -5.11 -19.38 -30.05
C ARG A 375 -4.58 -19.69 -31.45
N PHE A 376 -3.46 -20.39 -31.54
CA PHE A 376 -2.82 -20.70 -32.82
C PHE A 376 -2.33 -22.14 -32.90
N GLY A 377 -2.19 -22.62 -34.12
CA GLY A 377 -1.49 -23.86 -34.49
C GLY A 377 -0.73 -23.59 -35.80
N GLY A 378 -1.00 -24.33 -36.88
CA GLY A 378 -0.52 -23.97 -38.22
C GLY A 378 -1.12 -22.67 -38.79
N LYS A 379 -2.17 -22.16 -38.13
CA LYS A 379 -2.90 -20.93 -38.42
C LYS A 379 -3.53 -20.38 -37.13
N ILE A 380 -4.14 -19.19 -37.19
CA ILE A 380 -4.98 -18.71 -36.09
C ILE A 380 -6.25 -19.55 -36.00
N LEU A 381 -6.50 -20.12 -34.82
CA LEU A 381 -7.64 -20.98 -34.52
C LEU A 381 -8.80 -20.17 -33.92
N GLY A 382 -8.47 -19.08 -33.23
CA GLY A 382 -9.43 -18.07 -32.83
C GLY A 382 -8.78 -17.01 -31.95
N ASP A 383 -9.34 -15.82 -31.97
CA ASP A 383 -8.92 -14.71 -31.13
C ASP A 383 -10.10 -14.02 -30.47
N LYS A 384 -9.89 -13.49 -29.26
CA LYS A 384 -10.92 -12.76 -28.52
C LYS A 384 -10.32 -11.77 -27.55
N GLU A 385 -10.96 -10.61 -27.44
CA GLU A 385 -10.65 -9.57 -26.45
C GLU A 385 -11.55 -9.70 -25.21
N PHE A 386 -10.96 -9.43 -24.05
CA PHE A 386 -11.59 -9.45 -22.75
C PHE A 386 -11.22 -8.17 -21.99
N THR A 387 -12.18 -7.60 -21.27
CA THR A 387 -11.94 -6.57 -20.27
C THR A 387 -12.44 -7.11 -18.94
N VAL A 388 -11.57 -7.20 -17.94
CA VAL A 388 -11.90 -7.80 -16.65
C VAL A 388 -12.71 -6.79 -15.83
N ASN A 389 -14.02 -6.92 -15.80
CA ASN A 389 -14.89 -6.07 -14.98
C ASN A 389 -15.44 -6.83 -13.76
N GLY A 390 -15.52 -8.15 -13.84
CA GLY A 390 -15.90 -9.03 -12.74
C GLY A 390 -15.73 -10.52 -13.07
N PRO A 391 -16.22 -11.42 -12.20
CA PRO A 391 -16.03 -12.87 -12.34
C PRO A 391 -16.52 -13.44 -13.68
N GLN A 392 -17.63 -12.93 -14.21
CA GLN A 392 -18.20 -13.35 -15.49
C GLN A 392 -17.24 -13.23 -16.68
N ASP A 393 -16.38 -12.20 -16.69
CA ASP A 393 -15.42 -11.98 -17.78
C ASP A 393 -14.27 -12.99 -17.70
N LEU A 394 -13.87 -13.33 -16.47
CA LEU A 394 -12.88 -14.37 -16.20
C LEU A 394 -13.44 -15.77 -16.52
N ASP A 395 -14.73 -16.01 -16.29
CA ASP A 395 -15.41 -17.24 -16.67
C ASP A 395 -15.43 -17.39 -18.20
N ALA A 396 -15.75 -16.30 -18.91
CA ALA A 396 -15.73 -16.26 -20.37
C ALA A 396 -14.32 -16.47 -20.95
N LEU A 397 -13.28 -15.92 -20.30
CA LEU A 397 -11.87 -16.14 -20.64
C LEU A 397 -11.51 -17.63 -20.49
N ARG A 398 -11.86 -18.25 -19.37
CA ARG A 398 -11.61 -19.68 -19.13
C ARG A 398 -12.33 -20.56 -20.14
N ALA A 399 -13.59 -20.25 -20.45
CA ALA A 399 -14.36 -20.97 -21.45
C ALA A 399 -13.73 -20.89 -22.86
N PHE A 400 -13.17 -19.74 -23.23
CA PHE A 400 -12.48 -19.57 -24.51
C PHE A 400 -11.18 -20.40 -24.62
N ILE A 401 -10.48 -20.64 -23.51
CA ILE A 401 -9.25 -21.45 -23.46
C ILE A 401 -9.57 -22.95 -23.28
N ALA A 402 -10.78 -23.29 -22.85
CA ALA A 402 -11.23 -24.67 -22.63
C ALA A 402 -11.52 -25.45 -23.92
N THR A 403 -11.35 -24.85 -25.11
CA THR A 403 -11.61 -25.51 -26.40
C THR A 403 -10.55 -26.55 -26.73
N ASP A 404 -10.94 -27.64 -27.42
CA ASP A 404 -10.04 -28.74 -27.82
C ASP A 404 -9.78 -28.78 -29.34
N ASP A 405 -9.80 -27.61 -29.99
CA ASP A 405 -9.60 -27.44 -31.43
C ASP A 405 -8.10 -27.36 -31.81
N PHE A 406 -7.37 -28.45 -31.57
CA PHE A 406 -5.94 -28.51 -31.84
C PHE A 406 -5.59 -28.67 -33.34
N ASP A 407 -4.55 -27.99 -33.79
CA ASP A 407 -3.99 -28.12 -35.15
C ASP A 407 -2.84 -29.15 -35.21
N GLY A 408 -2.58 -29.71 -36.39
CA GLY A 408 -1.46 -30.65 -36.58
C GLY A 408 -0.10 -29.97 -36.75
N ASN A 409 -0.10 -28.70 -37.13
CA ASN A 409 1.11 -27.90 -37.36
C ASN A 409 1.25 -26.80 -36.30
N THR A 410 2.42 -26.17 -36.29
CA THR A 410 2.80 -25.13 -35.34
C THR A 410 3.45 -23.98 -36.10
N ALA A 411 2.81 -22.81 -36.14
CA ALA A 411 3.26 -21.60 -36.84
C ALA A 411 3.51 -20.45 -35.84
N VAL A 412 4.52 -20.61 -34.98
CA VAL A 412 4.83 -19.68 -33.88
C VAL A 412 5.07 -18.26 -34.40
N TRP A 413 5.86 -18.13 -35.45
CA TRP A 413 6.27 -16.81 -35.96
C TRP A 413 5.14 -16.10 -36.71
N SER A 414 4.24 -16.84 -37.38
CA SER A 414 3.00 -16.29 -37.92
C SER A 414 2.10 -15.75 -36.81
N ALA A 415 1.90 -16.55 -35.75
CA ALA A 415 1.05 -16.17 -34.62
C ALA A 415 1.59 -14.94 -33.88
N LEU A 416 2.91 -14.85 -33.74
CA LEU A 416 3.54 -13.68 -33.16
C LEU A 416 3.36 -12.44 -34.07
N GLY A 417 3.48 -12.58 -35.39
CA GLY A 417 3.16 -11.53 -36.35
C GLY A 417 1.73 -11.00 -36.22
N GLU A 418 0.75 -11.90 -36.08
CA GLU A 418 -0.65 -11.53 -35.84
C GLU A 418 -0.86 -10.79 -34.50
N ALA A 419 -0.16 -11.23 -33.45
CA ALA A 419 -0.17 -10.53 -32.16
C ALA A 419 0.40 -9.10 -32.29
N TYR A 420 1.45 -8.90 -33.09
CA TYR A 420 2.01 -7.57 -33.38
C TYR A 420 1.05 -6.69 -34.20
N ALA A 421 0.35 -7.24 -35.18
CA ALA A 421 -0.66 -6.51 -35.94
C ALA A 421 -1.78 -5.99 -35.02
N LYS A 422 -2.22 -6.81 -34.07
CA LYS A 422 -3.19 -6.42 -33.03
C LYS A 422 -2.62 -5.36 -32.09
N ALA A 423 -1.37 -5.52 -31.63
CA ALA A 423 -0.71 -4.53 -30.79
C ALA A 423 -0.65 -3.15 -31.48
N ALA A 424 -0.30 -3.12 -32.77
CA ALA A 424 -0.29 -1.90 -33.57
C ALA A 424 -1.70 -1.29 -33.74
N ALA A 425 -2.74 -2.11 -33.88
CA ALA A 425 -4.13 -1.64 -33.90
C ALA A 425 -4.52 -1.00 -32.56
N HIS A 426 -4.19 -1.62 -31.43
CA HIS A 426 -4.46 -1.09 -30.11
C HIS A 426 -3.75 0.22 -29.83
N ARG A 427 -2.46 0.32 -30.16
CA ARG A 427 -1.68 1.56 -29.99
C ARG A 427 -2.17 2.70 -30.85
N ARG A 428 -2.70 2.42 -32.05
CA ARG A 428 -3.34 3.43 -32.90
C ARG A 428 -4.67 3.92 -32.32
N ALA A 429 -5.45 3.02 -31.73
CA ALA A 429 -6.72 3.37 -31.09
C ALA A 429 -6.51 4.14 -29.77
N GLU A 430 -5.49 3.77 -29.00
CA GLU A 430 -5.20 4.32 -27.67
C GLU A 430 -3.71 4.68 -27.55
N PRO A 431 -3.29 5.84 -28.11
CA PRO A 431 -1.89 6.28 -28.05
C PRO A 431 -1.40 6.43 -26.60
N GLY A 432 -0.23 5.85 -26.31
CA GLY A 432 0.40 5.93 -24.98
C GLY A 432 -0.02 4.82 -24.01
N GLN A 433 -0.88 3.88 -24.42
CA GLN A 433 -1.10 2.63 -23.67
C GLN A 433 0.02 1.62 -23.97
N SER A 434 0.61 1.05 -22.92
CA SER A 434 1.57 -0.05 -23.07
C SER A 434 0.87 -1.31 -23.57
N VAL A 435 1.52 -2.03 -24.49
CA VAL A 435 1.05 -3.33 -24.99
C VAL A 435 2.18 -4.33 -24.87
N SER A 436 1.91 -5.45 -24.22
CA SER A 436 2.86 -6.56 -24.10
C SER A 436 2.28 -7.80 -24.78
N ILE A 437 3.14 -8.60 -25.40
CA ILE A 437 2.79 -9.87 -26.01
C ILE A 437 3.42 -10.99 -25.18
N VAL A 438 2.63 -12.00 -24.82
CA VAL A 438 3.09 -13.21 -24.17
C VAL A 438 2.86 -14.37 -25.12
N LEU A 439 3.92 -14.93 -25.67
CA LEU A 439 3.89 -16.09 -26.54
C LEU A 439 4.19 -17.34 -25.70
N MET A 440 3.30 -18.31 -25.71
CA MET A 440 3.52 -19.60 -25.04
C MET A 440 3.44 -20.74 -26.06
N THR A 441 4.47 -21.58 -26.08
CA THR A 441 4.57 -22.72 -27.01
C THR A 441 5.42 -23.86 -26.44
N ASP A 442 5.08 -25.07 -26.87
CA ASP A 442 5.81 -26.30 -26.55
C ASP A 442 6.53 -26.94 -27.73
N GLY A 443 6.31 -26.42 -28.93
CA GLY A 443 6.74 -27.00 -30.18
C GLY A 443 7.68 -26.10 -30.96
N GLU A 444 8.54 -26.72 -31.76
CA GLU A 444 9.28 -25.99 -32.79
C GLU A 444 8.33 -25.55 -33.90
N SER A 445 8.52 -24.33 -34.41
CA SER A 445 7.75 -23.86 -35.55
C SER A 445 8.07 -24.72 -36.77
N ASN A 446 7.07 -25.44 -37.29
CA ASN A 446 7.22 -26.34 -38.43
C ASN A 446 6.42 -25.89 -39.66
N SER A 447 5.76 -24.74 -39.57
CA SER A 447 4.99 -24.12 -40.64
C SER A 447 5.09 -22.60 -40.58
N GLY A 448 4.87 -21.95 -41.72
CA GLY A 448 4.96 -20.49 -41.82
C GLY A 448 6.40 -19.94 -41.92
N PRO A 449 6.57 -18.62 -41.72
CA PRO A 449 7.87 -17.97 -41.76
C PRO A 449 8.76 -18.43 -40.59
N GLY A 450 10.07 -18.40 -40.79
CA GLY A 450 11.04 -18.69 -39.72
C GLY A 450 11.37 -17.46 -38.86
N ILE A 451 12.14 -17.66 -37.80
CA ILE A 451 12.57 -16.58 -36.90
C ILE A 451 13.30 -15.44 -37.64
N GLU A 452 14.14 -15.74 -38.63
CA GLU A 452 14.89 -14.73 -39.37
C GLU A 452 13.99 -13.80 -40.19
N GLU A 453 12.84 -14.28 -40.63
CA GLU A 453 11.85 -13.47 -41.32
C GLU A 453 11.07 -12.61 -40.31
N PHE A 454 10.71 -13.18 -39.16
CA PHE A 454 10.13 -12.42 -38.04
C PHE A 454 11.06 -11.28 -37.58
N LEU A 455 12.37 -11.54 -37.43
CA LEU A 455 13.39 -10.55 -37.03
C LEU A 455 13.56 -9.41 -38.04
N ARG A 456 13.33 -9.65 -39.33
CA ARG A 456 13.40 -8.63 -40.37
C ARG A 456 12.11 -7.81 -40.54
N ALA A 457 10.98 -8.32 -40.06
CA ALA A 457 9.71 -7.62 -40.17
C ALA A 457 9.72 -6.29 -39.39
N PRO A 458 9.19 -5.18 -39.95
CA PRO A 458 9.05 -3.92 -39.24
C PRO A 458 8.19 -4.09 -37.99
N ARG A 459 8.60 -3.46 -36.88
CA ARG A 459 7.90 -3.54 -35.59
C ARG A 459 7.71 -2.17 -34.99
N ASP A 460 6.60 -2.00 -34.31
CA ASP A 460 6.38 -0.82 -33.48
C ASP A 460 7.32 -0.84 -32.26
N SER A 461 8.16 0.20 -32.15
CA SER A 461 8.95 0.41 -30.94
C SER A 461 8.03 0.62 -29.74
N GLY A 462 8.22 -0.17 -28.68
CA GLY A 462 7.43 -0.10 -27.44
C GLY A 462 6.41 -1.22 -27.23
N VAL A 463 6.41 -2.26 -28.07
CA VAL A 463 5.71 -3.53 -27.80
C VAL A 463 6.74 -4.58 -27.41
N HIS A 464 6.67 -5.07 -26.18
CA HIS A 464 7.60 -6.07 -25.64
C HIS A 464 7.00 -7.47 -25.75
N THR A 465 7.80 -8.45 -26.22
CA THR A 465 7.42 -9.86 -26.28
C THR A 465 8.13 -10.66 -25.21
N TYR A 466 7.34 -11.40 -24.43
CA TYR A 466 7.82 -12.38 -23.48
C TYR A 466 7.45 -13.77 -23.99
N THR A 467 8.44 -14.65 -24.08
CA THR A 467 8.22 -16.02 -24.56
C THR A 467 8.27 -16.98 -23.40
N VAL A 468 7.23 -17.79 -23.24
CA VAL A 468 7.15 -18.86 -22.24
C VAL A 468 7.41 -20.17 -22.96
N ARG A 469 8.59 -20.74 -22.71
CA ARG A 469 8.95 -22.07 -23.18
C ARG A 469 8.33 -23.08 -22.24
N PHE A 470 7.62 -24.04 -22.78
CA PHE A 470 7.05 -25.11 -21.98
C PHE A 470 7.08 -26.42 -22.77
N GLY A 471 7.95 -27.36 -22.45
CA GLY A 471 8.24 -28.53 -23.29
C GLY A 471 9.48 -28.32 -24.16
N GLU A 472 9.42 -28.75 -25.42
CA GLU A 472 10.60 -28.97 -26.28
C GLU A 472 10.87 -27.83 -27.28
N ALA A 473 10.14 -26.71 -27.19
CA ALA A 473 10.37 -25.57 -28.08
C ALA A 473 11.83 -25.08 -28.02
N ASN A 474 12.36 -24.58 -29.14
CA ASN A 474 13.74 -24.16 -29.25
C ASN A 474 14.02 -22.91 -28.37
N PRO A 475 14.79 -23.03 -27.28
CA PRO A 475 15.02 -21.92 -26.35
C PRO A 475 15.82 -20.77 -26.99
N ALA A 476 16.73 -21.07 -27.91
CA ALA A 476 17.54 -20.05 -28.55
C ALA A 476 16.70 -19.16 -29.47
N GLU A 477 15.74 -19.73 -30.19
CA GLU A 477 14.85 -18.96 -31.04
C GLU A 477 13.88 -18.09 -30.22
N LEU A 478 13.26 -18.66 -29.19
CA LEU A 478 12.35 -17.93 -28.31
C LEU A 478 13.06 -16.77 -27.59
N ALA A 479 14.26 -17.00 -27.05
CA ALA A 479 15.08 -15.95 -26.44
C ALA A 479 15.41 -14.83 -27.43
N ARG A 480 15.89 -15.17 -28.64
CA ARG A 480 16.19 -14.17 -29.69
C ARG A 480 14.97 -13.33 -30.05
N ALA A 481 13.79 -13.94 -30.15
CA ALA A 481 12.56 -13.23 -30.45
C ALA A 481 12.15 -12.26 -29.34
N ALA A 482 12.26 -12.68 -28.07
CA ALA A 482 11.97 -11.84 -26.91
C ALA A 482 12.95 -10.66 -26.78
N GLU A 483 14.25 -10.95 -26.83
CA GLU A 483 15.33 -9.96 -26.68
C GLU A 483 15.28 -8.87 -27.76
N ALA A 484 14.97 -9.26 -29.01
CA ALA A 484 14.81 -8.32 -30.13
C ALA A 484 13.71 -7.27 -29.92
N THR A 485 12.89 -7.43 -28.87
CA THR A 485 11.76 -6.56 -28.54
C THR A 485 11.92 -5.91 -27.17
N GLY A 486 13.03 -6.18 -26.46
CA GLY A 486 13.27 -5.74 -25.09
C GLY A 486 12.56 -6.56 -24.01
N GLY A 487 11.88 -7.66 -24.38
CA GLY A 487 11.37 -8.65 -23.44
C GLY A 487 12.41 -9.74 -23.16
N HIS A 488 11.99 -10.82 -22.49
CA HIS A 488 12.84 -11.96 -22.16
C HIS A 488 12.07 -13.28 -22.20
N MET A 489 12.80 -14.39 -22.28
CA MET A 489 12.23 -15.73 -22.23
C MET A 489 12.17 -16.24 -20.80
N VAL A 490 11.07 -16.91 -20.45
CA VAL A 490 10.93 -17.69 -19.20
C VAL A 490 10.79 -19.17 -19.55
N ASP A 491 11.56 -20.03 -18.88
CA ASP A 491 11.50 -21.48 -19.06
C ASP A 491 10.60 -22.14 -18.01
N ALA A 492 9.34 -22.36 -18.38
CA ALA A 492 8.32 -23.00 -17.54
C ALA A 492 8.49 -24.53 -17.43
N ASN A 493 9.60 -25.10 -17.93
CA ASN A 493 10.02 -26.44 -17.52
C ASN A 493 10.76 -26.42 -16.17
N SER A 494 11.42 -25.30 -15.87
CA SER A 494 12.22 -25.11 -14.66
C SER A 494 11.42 -24.48 -13.51
N THR A 495 10.32 -23.80 -13.83
CA THR A 495 9.38 -23.16 -12.91
C THR A 495 7.95 -23.55 -13.29
N SER A 496 6.95 -23.27 -12.44
CA SER A 496 5.56 -23.51 -12.86
C SER A 496 5.14 -22.49 -13.92
N LEU A 497 4.22 -22.89 -14.81
CA LEU A 497 3.66 -21.97 -15.80
C LEU A 497 2.99 -20.74 -15.17
N LEU A 498 2.38 -20.94 -13.99
CA LEU A 498 1.82 -19.85 -13.21
C LEU A 498 2.91 -18.85 -12.82
N ASP A 499 4.06 -19.31 -12.31
CA ASP A 499 5.17 -18.43 -11.93
C ASP A 499 5.78 -17.69 -13.12
N ALA A 500 5.82 -18.33 -14.30
CA ALA A 500 6.23 -17.64 -15.52
C ALA A 500 5.30 -16.47 -15.88
N PHE A 501 3.99 -16.63 -15.72
CA PHE A 501 3.05 -15.52 -15.89
C PHE A 501 3.22 -14.43 -14.82
N LYS A 502 3.55 -14.79 -13.57
CA LYS A 502 3.84 -13.81 -12.51
C LYS A 502 5.04 -12.94 -12.87
N GLU A 503 6.11 -13.57 -13.31
CA GLU A 503 7.36 -12.89 -13.67
C GLU A 503 7.14 -11.89 -14.81
N ILE A 504 6.40 -12.30 -15.84
CA ILE A 504 6.15 -11.49 -17.04
C ILE A 504 5.24 -10.28 -16.76
N ARG A 505 4.36 -10.38 -15.76
CA ARG A 505 3.42 -9.31 -15.40
C ARG A 505 4.00 -8.27 -14.44
N GLY A 506 5.21 -8.48 -13.91
CA GLY A 506 5.92 -7.46 -13.14
C GLY A 506 6.26 -6.24 -14.01
N CYS A 507 5.85 -5.04 -13.60
CA CYS A 507 6.24 -3.79 -14.29
C CYS A 507 7.74 -3.57 -14.17
N ARG A 508 8.28 -2.89 -15.18
CA ARG A 508 9.61 -2.30 -15.16
C ARG A 508 9.51 -0.82 -14.85
#